data_AF-A0A224Z1P7-F1
#
_entry.id   AF-A0A224Z1P7-F1
#
_cell.length_a   1.000
_cell.length_b   1.000
_cell.length_c   1.000
_cell.angle_alpha   90.00
_cell.angle_beta   90.00
_cell.angle_gamma   90.00
#
_symmetry.space_group_name_H-M   'P 1'
#
loop_
_entity.id
_entity.type
_entity.pdbx_description
1 polymer ?
#
loop_
_entity_poly.entity_id
_entity_poly.type
_entity_poly.pdbx_seq_one_letter_code
_entity_poly.pdbx_strand_id
1 'polypeptide(L)'
;MDPIVAFVSTKGIQLTQNLSVQQKADIRAYMSLINTVLVNAELYICWANDETYYEVTKPRYGSVYPWPLNHILSFRRRRQILAKLSVCEWNEKSLEEAD
;
A
#
# COMPACT_ATOMS: atom_id res chain seq x y z
N MET A 1 -14.33 -1.72 3.77
CA MET A 1 -14.13 -3.14 4.11
C MET A 1 -13.56 -3.79 2.88
N ASP A 2 -12.38 -4.39 2.98
CA ASP A 2 -11.77 -5.03 1.82
C ASP A 2 -12.67 -6.14 1.28
N PRO A 3 -12.74 -6.35 -0.05
CA PRO A 3 -13.67 -7.30 -0.66
C PRO A 3 -13.58 -8.71 -0.08
N ILE A 4 -12.37 -9.15 0.28
CA ILE A 4 -12.11 -10.46 0.90
C ILE A 4 -12.76 -10.54 2.28
N VAL A 5 -12.57 -9.52 3.12
CA VAL A 5 -13.14 -9.47 4.48
C VAL A 5 -14.66 -9.39 4.43
N ALA A 6 -15.21 -8.62 3.48
CA ALA A 6 -16.64 -8.55 3.24
C ALA A 6 -17.21 -9.92 2.84
N PHE A 7 -16.56 -10.62 1.90
CA PHE A 7 -16.96 -11.96 1.48
C PHE A 7 -16.94 -12.97 2.65
N VAL A 8 -15.86 -13.02 3.41
CA VAL A 8 -15.74 -13.95 4.56
C VAL A 8 -16.79 -13.63 5.63
N SER A 9 -17.12 -12.36 5.83
CA SER A 9 -18.19 -11.93 6.73
C SER A 9 -19.58 -12.45 6.28
N THR A 10 -19.84 -12.55 4.97
CA THR A 10 -21.09 -13.17 4.46
C THR A 10 -21.22 -14.64 4.81
N LYS A 11 -20.10 -15.34 5.06
CA LYS A 11 -20.06 -16.73 5.51
C LYS A 11 -20.19 -16.87 7.04
N GLY A 12 -20.42 -15.76 7.75
CA GLY A 12 -20.58 -15.74 9.21
C GLY A 12 -19.26 -15.77 9.99
N ILE A 13 -18.11 -15.80 9.31
CA ILE A 13 -16.79 -15.82 9.93
C ILE A 13 -16.33 -14.37 10.10
N GLN A 14 -16.11 -13.93 11.34
CA GLN A 14 -15.63 -12.59 11.63
C GLN A 14 -14.59 -12.65 12.76
N LEU A 15 -13.44 -12.01 12.55
CA LEU A 15 -12.40 -11.87 13.58
C LEU A 15 -12.80 -10.86 14.68
N THR A 16 -13.86 -10.09 14.44
CA THR A 16 -14.31 -9.02 15.34
C THR A 16 -15.58 -9.37 16.12
N GLN A 17 -15.90 -10.67 16.29
CA GLN A 17 -17.15 -11.08 16.96
C GLN A 17 -17.21 -10.62 18.42
N ASN A 18 -16.08 -10.62 19.11
CA ASN A 18 -15.92 -10.22 20.51
C ASN A 18 -15.76 -8.70 20.72
N LEU A 19 -15.67 -7.90 19.65
CA LEU A 19 -15.47 -6.45 19.73
C LEU A 19 -16.80 -5.69 19.74
N SER A 20 -16.87 -4.65 20.58
CA SER A 20 -18.01 -3.75 20.64
C SER A 20 -18.15 -2.93 19.35
N VAL A 21 -19.33 -2.35 19.12
CA VAL A 21 -19.59 -1.50 17.94
C VAL A 21 -18.64 -0.29 17.92
N GLN A 22 -18.36 0.30 19.08
CA GLN A 22 -17.45 1.43 19.22
C GLN A 22 -16.02 1.03 18.87
N GLN A 23 -15.52 -0.08 19.43
CA GLN A 23 -14.18 -0.58 19.12
C GLN A 23 -14.02 -0.91 17.63
N LYS A 24 -15.06 -1.44 16.97
CA LYS A 24 -15.06 -1.66 15.52
C LYS A 24 -14.96 -0.35 14.73
N ALA A 25 -15.61 0.71 15.20
CA ALA A 25 -15.53 2.03 14.57
C ALA A 25 -14.13 2.63 14.76
N ASP A 26 -13.56 2.53 15.96
CA ASP A 26 -12.22 3.03 16.28
C ASP A 26 -11.16 2.33 15.42
N ILE A 27 -11.20 1.00 15.31
CA ILE A 27 -10.28 0.23 14.44
C ILE A 27 -10.39 0.70 12.99
N ARG A 28 -11.60 0.98 12.49
CA ARG A 28 -11.77 1.50 11.12
C ARG A 28 -11.15 2.89 10.96
N ALA A 29 -11.28 3.75 11.95
CA ALA A 29 -10.65 5.07 11.94
C ALA A 29 -9.12 4.95 11.91
N TYR A 30 -8.55 4.10 12.77
CA TYR A 30 -7.10 3.86 12.79
C TYR A 30 -6.59 3.24 11.48
N MET A 31 -7.29 2.25 10.93
CA MET A 31 -6.94 1.66 9.64
C MET A 31 -6.99 2.71 8.52
N SER A 32 -7.95 3.63 8.54
CA SER A 32 -8.03 4.71 7.56
C SER A 32 -6.83 5.65 7.68
N LEU A 33 -6.43 6.00 8.90
CA LEU A 33 -5.26 6.85 9.14
C LEU A 33 -3.97 6.20 8.63
N ILE A 34 -3.74 4.93 8.99
CA ILE A 34 -2.57 4.14 8.54
C ILE A 34 -2.53 4.06 7.00
N ASN A 35 -3.66 3.76 6.36
CA ASN A 35 -3.73 3.68 4.90
C ASN A 35 -3.50 5.01 4.20
N THR A 36 -3.77 6.14 4.86
CA THR A 36 -3.62 7.48 4.27
C THR A 36 -2.21 8.03 4.48
N VAL A 37 -1.57 7.69 5.59
CA VAL A 37 -0.24 8.22 5.94
C VAL A 37 0.84 7.18 5.64
N LEU A 38 0.85 6.08 6.39
CA LEU A 38 1.94 5.10 6.37
C LEU A 38 2.06 4.40 5.02
N VAL A 39 0.93 3.99 4.42
CA VAL A 39 0.95 3.30 3.12
C VAL A 39 1.45 4.22 2.01
N ASN A 40 1.12 5.52 2.06
CA ASN A 40 1.62 6.46 1.06
C ASN A 40 3.13 6.74 1.25
N ALA A 41 3.60 6.84 2.50
CA ALA A 41 5.03 6.95 2.82
C ALA A 41 5.82 5.71 2.37
N GLU A 42 5.31 4.50 2.65
CA GLU A 42 5.92 3.24 2.17
C GLU A 42 5.99 3.21 0.63
N LEU A 43 4.90 3.58 -0.05
CA LEU A 43 4.87 3.63 -1.52
C LEU A 43 5.89 4.62 -2.08
N TYR A 44 6.09 5.77 -1.43
CA TYR A 44 7.10 6.75 -1.81
C TYR A 44 8.51 6.16 -1.69
N ILE A 45 8.87 5.62 -0.52
CA ILE A 45 10.20 5.02 -0.28
C ILE A 45 10.45 3.86 -1.25
N CYS A 46 9.47 2.99 -1.49
CA CYS A 46 9.69 1.81 -2.32
C CYS A 46 9.73 2.11 -3.84
N TRP A 47 9.01 3.13 -4.34
CA TRP A 47 8.79 3.31 -5.78
C TRP A 47 9.19 4.68 -6.34
N ALA A 48 9.30 5.71 -5.50
CA ALA A 48 9.77 7.04 -5.90
C ALA A 48 11.28 7.21 -5.66
N ASN A 49 11.80 6.70 -4.54
CA ASN A 49 13.24 6.69 -4.30
C ASN A 49 13.95 5.71 -5.25
N ASP A 50 14.86 6.23 -6.08
CA ASP A 50 15.53 5.45 -7.12
C ASP A 50 16.43 4.36 -6.57
N GLU A 51 17.23 4.65 -5.53
CA GLU A 51 18.14 3.69 -4.89
C GLU A 51 17.37 2.46 -4.37
N THR A 52 16.37 2.70 -3.52
CA THR A 52 15.51 1.65 -2.96
C THR A 52 14.77 0.89 -4.06
N TYR A 53 14.32 1.58 -5.11
CA TYR A 53 13.62 0.95 -6.21
C TYR A 53 14.51 -0.04 -6.96
N TYR A 54 15.73 0.34 -7.32
CA TYR A 54 16.61 -0.51 -8.13
C TYR A 54 17.24 -1.64 -7.32
N GLU A 55 17.61 -1.39 -6.07
CA GLU A 55 18.30 -2.38 -5.22
C GLU A 55 17.33 -3.40 -4.58
N VAL A 56 16.13 -2.96 -4.19
CA VAL A 56 15.23 -3.78 -3.37
C VAL A 56 13.90 -4.02 -4.06
N THR A 57 13.15 -2.97 -4.40
CA THR A 57 11.75 -3.11 -4.81
C THR A 57 11.58 -3.83 -6.14
N LYS A 58 12.34 -3.42 -7.17
CA LYS A 58 12.31 -4.01 -8.51
C LYS A 58 12.70 -5.50 -8.52
N PRO A 59 13.82 -5.94 -7.94
CA PRO A 59 14.16 -7.36 -7.92
C PRO A 59 13.15 -8.17 -7.08
N ARG A 60 12.68 -7.65 -5.95
CA ARG A 60 11.69 -8.33 -5.11
C ARG A 60 10.37 -8.52 -5.83
N TYR A 61 9.81 -7.46 -6.42
CA TYR A 61 8.53 -7.49 -7.13
C TYR A 61 8.59 -8.33 -8.42
N GLY A 62 9.73 -8.27 -9.13
CA GLY A 62 9.93 -9.01 -10.37
C GLY A 62 10.25 -10.50 -10.18
N SER A 63 10.76 -10.92 -9.02
CA SER A 63 11.26 -12.30 -8.80
C SER A 63 10.21 -13.40 -8.99
N VAL A 64 8.94 -13.07 -8.83
CA VAL A 64 7.81 -14.01 -8.95
C VAL A 64 7.43 -14.27 -10.42
N TYR A 65 7.95 -13.49 -11.36
CA TYR A 65 7.57 -13.53 -12.77
C TYR A 65 8.77 -13.85 -13.67
N PRO A 66 8.61 -14.68 -14.72
CA PRO A 66 9.65 -14.91 -15.70
C PRO A 66 9.83 -13.67 -16.60
N TRP A 67 10.98 -13.59 -17.27
CA TRP A 67 11.20 -12.60 -18.31
C TRP A 67 10.22 -12.81 -19.48
N PRO A 68 9.67 -11.75 -20.11
CA PRO A 68 9.90 -10.32 -19.87
C PRO A 68 8.93 -9.68 -18.87
N LEU A 69 8.01 -10.48 -18.31
CA LEU A 69 6.88 -9.99 -17.52
C LEU A 69 7.34 -9.29 -16.24
N ASN A 70 8.43 -9.76 -15.63
CA ASN A 70 9.06 -9.13 -14.46
C ASN A 70 9.36 -7.65 -14.65
N HIS A 71 9.87 -7.23 -15.81
CA HIS A 71 10.22 -5.86 -16.11
C HIS A 71 9.00 -5.02 -16.47
N ILE A 72 8.12 -5.56 -17.30
CA ILE A 72 6.91 -4.87 -17.77
C ILE A 72 5.97 -4.56 -16.60
N LEU A 73 5.72 -5.55 -15.73
CA LEU A 73 4.86 -5.37 -14.57
C LEU A 73 5.45 -4.38 -13.56
N SER A 74 6.76 -4.49 -13.27
CA SER A 74 7.45 -3.54 -12.38
C SER A 74 7.35 -2.11 -12.91
N PHE A 75 7.56 -1.91 -14.21
CA PHE A 75 7.47 -0.59 -14.84
C PHE A 75 6.05 -0.04 -14.81
N ARG A 76 5.06 -0.86 -15.15
CA ARG A 76 3.64 -0.48 -15.09
C ARG A 76 3.23 -0.11 -13.67
N ARG A 77 3.66 -0.90 -12.68
CA ARG A 77 3.38 -0.67 -11.26
C ARG A 77 4.01 0.63 -10.77
N ARG A 78 5.28 0.89 -11.11
CA ARG A 78 5.97 2.13 -10.77
C ARG A 78 5.22 3.35 -11.32
N ARG A 79 4.84 3.34 -12.60
CA ARG A 79 4.06 4.44 -13.20
C ARG A 79 2.72 4.69 -12.49
N GLN A 80 1.99 3.63 -12.15
CA GLN A 80 0.73 3.75 -11.42
C GLN A 80 0.92 4.38 -10.03
N ILE A 81 1.98 3.99 -9.32
CA ILE A 81 2.26 4.49 -7.97
C ILE A 81 2.73 5.94 -8.02
N LEU A 82 3.62 6.30 -8.95
CA LEU A 82 4.06 7.69 -9.13
C LEU A 82 2.89 8.61 -9.48
N ALA A 83 1.98 8.17 -10.36
CA ALA A 83 0.76 8.92 -10.67
C ALA A 83 -0.19 9.04 -9.47
N LYS A 84 -0.22 8.04 -8.59
CA LYS A 84 -1.00 8.11 -7.34
C LYS A 84 -0.37 9.11 -6.36
N LEU A 85 0.95 9.07 -6.18
CA LEU A 85 1.69 9.96 -5.28
C LEU A 85 1.63 11.42 -5.73
N SER A 86 1.65 11.67 -7.05
CA SER A 86 1.53 13.04 -7.59
C SER A 86 0.18 13.69 -7.27
N VAL A 87 -0.89 12.91 -7.15
CA VAL A 87 -2.23 13.43 -6.83
C VAL A 87 -2.40 13.68 -5.33
N CYS A 88 -1.67 12.96 -4.48
CA CYS A 88 -1.79 13.09 -3.03
C CYS A 88 -0.86 14.16 -2.42
N GLU A 89 -0.25 15.04 -3.23
CA GLU A 89 0.74 16.06 -2.80
C GLU A 89 1.99 15.49 -2.08
N TRP A 90 2.21 14.17 -2.14
CA TRP A 90 3.42 13.52 -1.61
C TRP A 90 4.64 13.68 -2.52
N ASN A 91 4.47 14.25 -3.71
CA ASN A 91 5.56 14.47 -4.66
C ASN A 91 6.56 15.55 -4.18
N GLU A 92 6.15 16.45 -3.28
CA GLU A 92 6.95 17.60 -2.85
C GLU A 92 7.39 17.54 -1.38
N LYS A 93 6.93 16.55 -0.60
CA LYS A 93 7.42 16.35 0.76
C LYS A 93 8.82 15.75 0.70
N SER A 94 9.81 16.59 0.98
CA SER A 94 11.20 16.18 1.12
C SER A 94 11.30 15.08 2.19
N LEU A 95 12.30 14.20 2.04
CA LEU A 95 12.59 13.12 2.99
C LEU A 95 12.75 13.61 4.44
N GLU A 96 13.01 14.90 4.66
CA GLU A 96 13.13 15.53 5.98
C GLU A 96 11.80 15.74 6.73
N GLU A 97 10.65 15.72 6.04
CA GLU A 97 9.33 15.81 6.70
C GLU A 97 8.72 14.43 7.05
N ALA A 98 9.41 13.34 6.68
CA ALA A 98 8.93 11.97 6.88
C ALA A 98 9.52 11.26 8.11
N ASP A 99 10.42 11.92 8.85
CA ASP A 99 10.96 11.50 10.15
C ASP A 99 10.17 12.09 11.34
#